data_AF-A0A4S2GQW2-F1
#
_entry.id   AF-A0A4S2GQW2-F1
#
_cell.length_a   1.000
_cell.length_b   1.000
_cell.length_c   1.000
_cell.angle_alpha   90.00
_cell.angle_beta   90.00
_cell.angle_gamma   90.00
#
_symmetry.space_group_name_H-M   'P 1'
#
loop_
_entity.id
_entity.type
_entity.pdbx_description
1 polymer ?
#
loop_
_entity_poly.entity_id
_entity_poly.type
_entity_poly.pdbx_seq_one_letter_code
_entity_poly.pdbx_strand_id
1 'polypeptide(L)'
;LGSPYSIADYTGANPELGTLDELKAFIDEAHALGMHVILDWVANHTAWDNPLVAEHPAWYSRNWAGEMQPPPGTDWSDVVDLDYSHAGLREYMSDAMAFW
;
A
#
# COMPACT_ATOMS: atom_id res chain seq x y z
N LEU A 1 0.59 -3.42 16.82
CA LEU A 1 1.13 -3.47 15.45
C LEU A 1 0.57 -4.69 14.72
N GLY A 2 -0.08 -4.46 13.59
CA GLY A 2 -0.39 -5.51 12.60
C GLY A 2 0.80 -5.78 11.68
N SER A 3 0.57 -6.53 10.60
CA SER A 3 1.57 -6.77 9.57
C SER A 3 1.96 -5.46 8.86
N PRO A 4 3.25 -5.16 8.62
CA PRO A 4 3.67 -4.01 7.83
C PRO A 4 3.31 -4.14 6.34
N TYR A 5 2.86 -5.32 5.91
CA TYR A 5 2.35 -5.58 4.56
C TYR A 5 0.84 -5.30 4.44
N SER A 6 0.14 -4.99 5.54
CA SER A 6 -1.26 -4.54 5.52
C SER A 6 -1.31 -3.01 5.46
N ILE A 7 -1.33 -2.47 4.24
CA ILE A 7 -1.13 -1.04 3.98
C ILE A 7 -2.43 -0.24 4.11
N ALA A 8 -2.49 0.69 5.07
CA ALA A 8 -3.61 1.61 5.27
C ALA A 8 -3.50 2.91 4.45
N ASP A 9 -2.29 3.37 4.14
CA ASP A 9 -2.02 4.58 3.35
C ASP A 9 -0.71 4.42 2.57
N TYR A 10 -0.74 4.59 1.25
CA TYR A 10 0.42 4.44 0.37
C TYR A 10 1.34 5.66 0.32
N THR A 11 0.89 6.81 0.82
CA THR A 11 1.62 8.09 0.77
C THR A 11 1.95 8.65 2.16
N GLY A 12 1.53 7.94 3.21
CA GLY A 12 1.81 8.27 4.60
C GLY A 12 3.06 7.57 5.16
N ALA A 13 3.58 8.11 6.25
CA ALA A 13 4.55 7.42 7.10
C ALA A 13 3.84 6.73 8.27
N ASN A 14 4.31 5.55 8.67
CA ASN A 14 3.82 4.92 9.90
C ASN A 14 4.20 5.81 11.11
N PRO A 15 3.23 6.34 11.87
CA PRO A 15 3.50 7.28 12.97
C PRO A 15 4.32 6.68 14.11
N GLU A 16 4.41 5.34 14.21
CA GLU A 16 5.28 4.67 15.18
C GLU A 16 6.76 4.69 14.77
N LEU A 17 7.05 4.94 13.48
CA LEU A 17 8.41 5.04 12.93
C LEU A 17 8.88 6.48 12.74
N GLY A 18 7.96 7.44 12.74
CA GLY A 18 8.26 8.88 12.62
C GLY A 18 7.38 9.57 11.58
N THR A 19 7.89 10.69 11.07
CA THR A 19 7.24 11.58 10.12
C THR A 19 7.89 11.51 8.73
N LEU A 20 7.22 12.05 7.70
CA LEU A 20 7.79 12.18 6.36
C LEU A 20 9.08 13.02 6.35
N ASP A 21 9.15 14.06 7.19
CA ASP A 21 10.35 14.90 7.31
C ASP A 21 11.53 14.13 7.91
N GLU A 22 11.26 13.27 8.90
CA GLU A 22 12.29 12.39 9.49
C GLU A 22 12.74 11.30 8.50
N LEU A 23 11.82 10.73 7.72
CA LEU A 23 12.16 9.80 6.64
C LEU A 23 13.04 10.48 5.59
N LYS A 24 12.71 11.72 5.20
CA LYS A 24 13.52 12.51 4.27
C LYS A 24 14.93 12.75 4.82
N ALA A 25 15.05 13.15 6.09
CA ALA A 25 16.35 13.35 6.73
C ALA A 25 17.18 12.06 6.78
N PHE A 26 16.55 10.91 7.03
CA PHE A 26 17.21 9.61 6.97
C PHE A 26 17.74 9.29 5.57
N ILE A 27 16.92 9.50 4.53
CA ILE A 27 17.30 9.26 3.13
C ILE A 27 18.47 10.18 2.73
N ASP A 28 18.42 11.45 3.10
CA ASP A 28 19.47 12.42 2.80
C ASP A 28 20.83 12.01 3.40
N GLU A 29 20.84 11.53 4.65
CA GLU A 29 22.06 11.02 5.29
C GLU A 29 22.56 9.72 4.63
N ALA A 30 21.65 8.80 4.28
CA ALA A 30 22.03 7.58 3.57
C ALA A 30 22.69 7.89 2.22
N HIS A 31 22.16 8.87 1.48
CA HIS A 31 22.74 9.35 0.23
C HIS A 31 24.10 10.04 0.44
N ALA A 32 24.26 10.84 1.50
CA ALA A 32 25.54 11.47 1.84
C ALA A 32 26.64 10.44 2.11
N LEU A 33 26.26 9.25 2.58
CA LEU A 33 27.14 8.10 2.81
C LEU A 33 27.33 7.21 1.57
N GLY A 34 26.74 7.56 0.43
CA GLY A 34 26.83 6.79 -0.82
C GLY A 34 26.00 5.50 -0.83
N MET A 35 24.99 5.40 0.03
CA MET A 35 24.03 4.29 0.06
C MET A 35 22.80 4.62 -0.78
N HIS A 36 21.99 3.60 -1.08
CA HIS A 36 20.67 3.75 -1.68
C HIS A 36 19.61 3.23 -0.72
N VAL A 37 18.45 3.89 -0.71
CA VAL A 37 17.28 3.47 0.06
C VAL A 37 16.27 2.84 -0.90
N ILE A 38 15.74 1.68 -0.52
CA ILE A 38 14.69 0.98 -1.26
C ILE A 38 13.49 0.87 -0.33
N LEU A 39 12.32 1.30 -0.81
CA LEU A 39 11.04 1.07 -0.15
C LEU A 39 10.45 -0.24 -0.66
N ASP A 40 9.85 -1.01 0.25
CA ASP A 40 9.09 -2.21 -0.14
C ASP A 40 7.71 -1.79 -0.65
N TRP A 41 7.33 -2.26 -1.84
CA TRP A 41 6.12 -1.83 -2.53
C TRP A 41 5.07 -2.95 -2.56
N VAL A 42 4.09 -2.85 -1.66
CA VAL A 42 3.03 -3.86 -1.48
C VAL A 42 1.79 -3.47 -2.30
N ALA A 43 1.81 -3.80 -3.59
CA ALA A 43 0.78 -3.37 -4.53
C ALA A 43 -0.35 -4.40 -4.73
N ASN A 44 -0.23 -5.64 -4.24
CA ASN A 44 -1.23 -6.68 -4.52
C ASN A 44 -2.55 -6.47 -3.76
N HIS A 45 -2.47 -5.91 -2.55
CA HIS A 45 -3.58 -5.84 -1.60
C HIS A 45 -3.42 -4.62 -0.69
N THR A 46 -4.49 -4.22 -0.03
CA THR A 46 -4.48 -3.18 1.01
C THR A 46 -4.99 -3.73 2.34
N ALA A 47 -4.76 -2.99 3.42
CA ALA A 47 -5.51 -3.20 4.65
C ALA A 47 -7.03 -2.97 4.41
N TRP A 48 -7.86 -3.56 5.27
CA TRP A 48 -9.32 -3.37 5.21
C TRP A 48 -9.77 -1.94 5.55
N ASP A 49 -8.98 -1.20 6.32
CA ASP A 49 -9.22 0.19 6.71
C ASP A 49 -8.53 1.20 5.79
N ASN A 50 -7.96 0.75 4.66
CA ASN A 50 -7.46 1.64 3.63
C ASN A 50 -8.63 2.45 3.02
N PRO A 51 -8.52 3.80 2.89
CA PRO A 51 -9.59 4.64 2.35
C PRO A 51 -10.12 4.20 0.98
N LEU A 52 -9.27 3.59 0.15
CA LEU A 52 -9.67 3.07 -1.17
C LEU A 52 -10.80 2.04 -1.08
N VAL A 53 -10.90 1.28 0.01
CA VAL A 53 -11.99 0.30 0.23
C VAL A 53 -13.36 0.99 0.19
N ALA A 54 -13.46 2.17 0.80
CA ALA A 54 -14.70 2.95 0.85
C ALA A 54 -14.88 3.85 -0.39
N GLU A 55 -13.80 4.47 -0.87
CA GLU A 55 -13.82 5.45 -1.96
C GLU A 55 -13.93 4.79 -3.34
N HIS A 56 -13.26 3.64 -3.50
CA HIS A 56 -13.14 2.92 -4.77
C HIS A 56 -13.42 1.40 -4.60
N PRO A 57 -14.60 0.99 -4.09
CA PRO A 57 -14.92 -0.42 -3.83
C PRO A 57 -14.96 -1.31 -5.07
N ALA A 58 -14.94 -0.73 -6.28
CA ALA A 58 -14.83 -1.46 -7.54
C ALA A 58 -13.39 -1.91 -7.84
N TRP A 59 -12.38 -1.29 -7.25
CA TRP A 59 -10.96 -1.64 -7.46
C TRP A 59 -10.52 -2.89 -6.69
N TYR A 60 -11.43 -3.57 -6.01
CA TYR A 60 -11.14 -4.77 -5.24
C TYR A 60 -11.81 -6.00 -5.85
N SER A 61 -11.06 -7.10 -5.86
CA SER A 61 -11.53 -8.40 -6.31
C SER A 61 -12.71 -8.86 -5.45
N ARG A 62 -13.68 -9.53 -6.09
CA ARG A 62 -14.85 -10.09 -5.41
C ARG A 62 -14.93 -11.59 -5.58
N ASN A 63 -15.37 -12.27 -4.53
CA ASN A 63 -15.67 -13.69 -4.56
C ASN A 63 -16.98 -13.96 -5.34
N TRP A 64 -17.37 -15.22 -5.46
CA TRP A 64 -18.58 -15.64 -6.16
C TRP A 64 -19.88 -15.12 -5.52
N ALA A 65 -19.85 -14.75 -4.23
CA ALA A 65 -20.96 -14.14 -3.51
C ALA A 65 -21.02 -12.61 -3.69
N GLY A 66 -20.06 -12.02 -4.41
CA GLY A 66 -19.95 -10.58 -4.64
C GLY A 66 -19.30 -9.81 -3.48
N GLU A 67 -18.72 -10.51 -2.51
CA GLU A 67 -18.04 -9.91 -1.36
C GLU A 67 -16.56 -9.67 -1.72
N MET A 68 -15.98 -8.61 -1.17
CA MET A 68 -14.52 -8.42 -1.24
C MET A 68 -13.82 -9.59 -0.55
N GLN A 69 -12.65 -9.95 -1.05
CA GLN A 69 -11.92 -11.12 -0.56
C GLN A 69 -10.43 -10.81 -0.37
N PRO A 70 -9.74 -11.54 0.52
CA PRO A 70 -8.28 -11.56 0.52
C PRO A 70 -7.74 -12.20 -0.77
N PRO A 71 -6.43 -12.04 -1.06
CA PRO A 71 -5.80 -12.63 -2.24
C PRO A 71 -6.08 -14.14 -2.35
N PRO A 72 -6.64 -14.63 -3.48
CA PRO A 72 -7.02 -16.03 -3.63
C PRO A 72 -5.84 -16.98 -3.40
N GLY A 73 -6.08 -18.05 -2.61
CA GLY A 73 -5.07 -19.07 -2.33
C GLY A 73 -4.10 -18.72 -1.19
N THR A 74 -4.36 -17.65 -0.45
CA THR A 74 -3.59 -17.25 0.73
C THR A 74 -4.38 -17.45 2.03
N ASP A 75 -3.70 -17.34 3.16
CA ASP A 75 -4.28 -17.24 4.51
C ASP A 75 -4.28 -15.80 5.05
N TRP A 76 -4.10 -14.79 4.18
CA TRP A 76 -3.91 -13.38 4.53
C TRP A 76 -5.24 -12.69 4.80
N SER A 77 -5.86 -12.99 5.94
CA SER A 77 -7.19 -12.47 6.28
C SER A 77 -7.22 -10.97 6.65
N ASP A 78 -6.07 -10.36 6.92
CA ASP A 78 -5.91 -8.97 7.35
C ASP A 78 -5.83 -7.97 6.18
N VAL A 79 -5.93 -8.45 4.94
CA VAL A 79 -5.85 -7.64 3.72
C VAL A 79 -6.94 -8.00 2.72
N VAL A 80 -7.14 -7.10 1.75
CA VAL A 80 -8.14 -7.23 0.70
C VAL A 80 -7.48 -7.06 -0.68
N ASP A 81 -7.83 -7.96 -1.61
CA ASP A 81 -7.18 -8.13 -2.90
C ASP A 81 -7.60 -7.06 -3.93
N LEU A 82 -6.62 -6.48 -4.63
CA LEU A 82 -6.86 -5.45 -5.62
C LEU A 82 -7.08 -6.03 -7.03
N ASP A 83 -8.09 -5.50 -7.73
CA ASP A 83 -8.39 -5.85 -9.12
C ASP A 83 -7.78 -4.85 -10.09
N TYR A 84 -6.58 -5.18 -10.57
CA TYR A 84 -5.79 -4.42 -11.54
C TYR A 84 -6.40 -4.32 -12.94
N SER A 85 -7.57 -4.89 -13.21
CA SER A 85 -8.30 -4.64 -14.47
C SER A 85 -8.74 -3.17 -14.60
N HIS A 86 -8.88 -2.45 -13.48
CA HIS A 86 -9.30 -1.05 -13.41
C HIS A 86 -8.16 -0.07 -13.73
N ALA A 87 -8.36 0.80 -14.72
CA ALA A 87 -7.35 1.80 -15.10
C ALA A 87 -7.06 2.81 -13.99
N GLY A 88 -8.09 3.27 -13.27
CA GLY A 88 -7.91 4.22 -12.16
C GLY A 88 -7.04 3.68 -11.03
N LEU A 89 -7.13 2.37 -10.73
CA LEU A 89 -6.24 1.73 -9.76
C LEU A 89 -4.79 1.75 -10.23
N ARG A 90 -4.55 1.43 -11.51
CA ARG A 90 -3.19 1.45 -12.08
C ARG A 90 -2.59 2.85 -12.06
N GLU A 91 -3.40 3.86 -12.35
CA GLU A 91 -3.01 5.27 -12.29
C GLU A 91 -2.67 5.67 -10.85
N TYR A 92 -3.57 5.43 -9.89
CA TYR A 92 -3.35 5.68 -8.47
C TYR A 92 -2.04 5.06 -7.96
N MET A 93 -1.81 3.77 -8.25
CA MET A 93 -0.60 3.08 -7.81
C MET A 93 0.66 3.62 -8.45
N SER A 94 0.59 4.06 -9.71
CA SER A 94 1.72 4.67 -10.41
C SER A 94 2.05 6.04 -9.82
N ASP A 95 1.01 6.84 -9.53
CA ASP A 95 1.16 8.16 -8.92
C ASP A 95 1.71 8.06 -7.49
N ALA A 96 1.22 7.10 -6.69
CA ALA A 96 1.71 6.84 -5.35
C ALA A 96 3.17 6.34 -5.35
N MET A 97 3.57 5.53 -6.34
CA MET A 97 4.98 5.15 -6.51
C MET A 97 5.85 6.34 -6.93
N ALA A 98 5.35 7.22 -7.80
CA ALA A 98 6.09 8.41 -8.26
C ALA A 98 6.16 9.54 -7.23
N PHE A 99 5.31 9.51 -6.19
CA PHE A 99 5.38 10.43 -5.06
C PHE A 99 6.65 10.24 -4.22
N TRP A 100 7.12 9.00 -4.08
CA TRP A 100 8.31 8.62 -3.32
C TRP A 100 9.60 8.78 -4.13
#